data_AF-E4NBM3-F1
#
_entry.id   AF-E4NBM3-F1
#
_cell.length_a   1.000
_cell.length_b   1.000
_cell.length_c   1.000
_cell.angle_alpha   90.00
_cell.angle_beta   90.00
_cell.angle_gamma   90.00
#
_symmetry.space_group_name_H-M   'P 1'
#
loop_
_entity.id
_entity.type
_entity.pdbx_description
1 polymer ?
#
loop_
_entity_poly.entity_id
_entity_poly.type
_entity_poly.pdbx_seq_one_letter_code
_entity_poly.pdbx_strand_id
1 'polypeptide(L)'
;MDSIRAQQWHLDAMHADEMWKTSTGKGVVIGLVDSGVQEGVQDLSGQILPGVDLSGLPGGVGSDPVGHGTHMAADMVGTGKNLNGQGGYGLAPGAKVLPIKVDTGGTDAPTTASQHAGQLAQGIIYAADHGIKIINVSQGYYGGTLTPADLDKLKAAAAHAASKGALVFASAGNDGAKGNPINYPAALPGFVSVAGVDRDGKAWSDSEHNSEVDLAAPAVEIYGACTSGSGYCKGDGTSDSAALASASAALIWSVHPEWTANQVLRVMINTASNPSQRSDFLGYGVIRPRIALTNPGDPGPADVSPLPAAGGSSAPSTAGRSESQPPNQDPTGQASAPADAPVSAAPSGGSPAKSAAPVAESKDSSGSGSTPLIIGGAVVGVLVLVLVVVLIVRRNRPSGPGPVPPGAVPPPGAAPYGAPQQQPYPAPGQGQVPPPPAPAPAPGYGQQQPAAGPYGQPPQPPAAPGGYGQQPPAGGNPYAR
;
A
#
# COMPACT_ATOMS: atom_id res chain seq x y z
N MET A 1 30.90 -6.47 7.76
CA MET A 1 29.64 -6.69 7.02
C MET A 1 28.95 -5.34 6.99
N ASP A 2 28.35 -5.01 5.87
CA ASP A 2 27.59 -3.76 5.75
C ASP A 2 26.29 -3.89 6.57
N SER A 3 25.76 -2.77 7.06
CA SER A 3 24.52 -2.78 7.84
C SER A 3 23.33 -3.20 6.96
N ILE A 4 22.23 -3.60 7.58
CA ILE A 4 21.00 -3.89 6.83
C ILE A 4 20.53 -2.62 6.12
N ARG A 5 20.53 -1.47 6.81
CA ARG A 5 20.29 -0.14 6.22
C ARG A 5 21.11 0.13 4.95
N ALA A 6 22.36 -0.32 4.85
CA ALA A 6 23.21 -0.13 3.67
C ALA A 6 22.82 -1.01 2.47
N GLN A 7 21.95 -2.01 2.65
CA GLN A 7 21.34 -2.80 1.57
C GLN A 7 19.99 -2.21 1.12
N GLN A 8 19.39 -1.28 1.88
CA GLN A 8 18.08 -0.68 1.59
C GLN A 8 18.17 0.45 0.56
N TRP A 9 18.53 0.11 -0.68
CA TRP A 9 18.74 1.07 -1.77
C TRP A 9 17.55 2.02 -1.99
N HIS A 10 16.33 1.54 -1.73
CA HIS A 10 15.09 2.29 -1.90
C HIS A 10 15.02 3.49 -0.95
N LEU A 11 15.54 3.37 0.29
CA LEU A 11 15.63 4.50 1.21
C LEU A 11 16.62 5.56 0.72
N ASP A 12 17.71 5.16 0.06
CA ASP A 12 18.68 6.09 -0.53
C ASP A 12 18.07 6.81 -1.74
N ALA A 13 17.39 6.07 -2.63
CA ALA A 13 16.72 6.62 -3.81
C ALA A 13 15.55 7.57 -3.46
N MET A 14 14.87 7.33 -2.33
CA MET A 14 13.86 8.24 -1.79
C MET A 14 14.48 9.39 -0.94
N HIS A 15 15.77 9.30 -0.59
CA HIS A 15 16.54 10.18 0.30
C HIS A 15 15.98 10.23 1.73
N ALA A 16 15.76 9.08 2.36
CA ALA A 16 15.21 8.95 3.71
C ALA A 16 15.97 9.77 4.76
N ASP A 17 17.31 9.72 4.73
CA ASP A 17 18.21 10.47 5.62
C ASP A 17 18.07 12.00 5.50
N GLU A 18 17.53 12.53 4.39
CA GLU A 18 17.14 13.93 4.26
C GLU A 18 15.75 14.17 4.85
N MET A 19 14.78 13.31 4.53
CA MET A 19 13.39 13.43 4.96
C MET A 19 13.22 13.32 6.48
N TRP A 20 13.95 12.42 7.14
CA TRP A 20 13.89 12.20 8.58
C TRP A 20 14.33 13.41 9.44
N LYS A 21 14.95 14.42 8.82
CA LYS A 21 15.25 15.72 9.44
C LYS A 21 14.01 16.62 9.55
N THR A 22 13.01 16.39 8.69
CA THR A 22 11.74 17.14 8.62
C THR A 22 10.58 16.32 9.19
N SER A 23 10.49 15.04 8.85
CA SER A 23 9.41 14.14 9.27
C SER A 23 9.88 12.70 9.35
N THR A 24 9.42 11.98 10.38
CA THR A 24 9.53 10.53 10.49
C THR A 24 8.15 9.85 10.46
N GLY A 25 7.07 10.57 10.16
CA GLY A 25 5.69 10.06 10.25
C GLY A 25 5.13 10.06 11.68
N LYS A 26 5.82 10.70 12.63
CA LYS A 26 5.46 10.74 14.05
C LYS A 26 4.01 11.19 14.27
N GLY A 27 3.27 10.39 15.02
CA GLY A 27 1.86 10.65 15.37
C GLY A 27 0.85 10.11 14.36
N VAL A 28 1.29 9.60 13.20
CA VAL A 28 0.43 8.95 12.21
C VAL A 28 0.40 7.43 12.46
N VAL A 29 -0.75 6.83 12.21
CA VAL A 29 -0.96 5.37 12.24
C VAL A 29 -1.40 4.90 10.85
N ILE A 30 -0.81 3.80 10.39
CA ILE A 30 -1.16 3.12 9.14
C ILE A 30 -1.86 1.80 9.50
N GLY A 31 -3.02 1.53 8.90
CA GLY A 31 -3.72 0.25 9.03
C GLY A 31 -3.18 -0.74 8.01
N LEU A 32 -2.59 -1.85 8.45
CA LEU A 32 -2.00 -2.85 7.56
C LEU A 32 -2.93 -4.07 7.46
N VAL A 33 -3.61 -4.22 6.33
CA VAL A 33 -4.50 -5.36 6.03
C VAL A 33 -3.69 -6.42 5.29
N ASP A 34 -3.15 -7.41 6.03
CA ASP A 34 -2.17 -8.38 5.51
C ASP A 34 -2.08 -9.65 6.41
N SER A 35 -1.04 -10.49 6.29
CA SER A 35 -0.91 -11.80 6.96
C SER A 35 -0.71 -11.77 8.49
N GLY A 36 -0.62 -10.58 9.08
CA GLY A 36 -0.27 -10.34 10.49
C GLY A 36 1.06 -9.61 10.63
N VAL A 37 1.56 -9.45 11.86
CA VAL A 37 2.91 -8.93 12.11
C VAL A 37 3.54 -9.72 13.25
N GLN A 38 4.69 -10.33 13.00
CA GLN A 38 5.35 -11.20 13.96
C GLN A 38 5.86 -10.43 15.19
N GLU A 39 5.38 -10.81 16.38
CA GLU A 39 5.91 -10.34 17.65
C GLU A 39 7.40 -10.74 17.84
N GLY A 40 8.16 -9.88 18.51
CA GLY A 40 9.58 -10.10 18.81
C GLY A 40 10.57 -9.59 17.76
N VAL A 41 10.10 -9.14 16.58
CA VAL A 41 10.96 -8.54 15.55
C VAL A 41 11.55 -7.23 16.06
N GLN A 42 12.86 -7.22 16.35
CA GLN A 42 13.50 -6.11 17.07
C GLN A 42 13.42 -4.77 16.34
N ASP A 43 13.45 -4.74 15.01
CA ASP A 43 13.32 -3.48 14.26
C ASP A 43 11.91 -2.87 14.34
N LEU A 44 10.88 -3.65 14.69
CA LEU A 44 9.51 -3.18 14.90
C LEU A 44 9.23 -2.75 16.36
N SER A 45 10.24 -2.77 17.23
CA SER A 45 10.12 -2.47 18.67
C SER A 45 9.45 -1.14 18.97
N GLY A 46 8.19 -1.19 19.42
CA GLY A 46 7.37 -0.04 19.81
C GLY A 46 6.45 0.53 18.72
N GLN A 47 6.52 0.01 17.49
CA GLN A 47 5.82 0.56 16.32
C GLN A 47 4.46 -0.08 16.09
N ILE A 48 4.31 -1.35 16.46
CA ILE A 48 3.08 -2.13 16.27
C ILE A 48 2.11 -1.85 17.42
N LEU A 49 0.85 -1.58 17.08
CA LEU A 49 -0.25 -1.40 18.01
C LEU A 49 -1.03 -2.72 18.20
N PRO A 50 -1.81 -2.85 19.30
CA PRO A 50 -2.80 -3.91 19.41
C PRO A 50 -3.78 -3.84 18.23
N GLY A 51 -3.81 -4.90 17.42
CA GLY A 51 -4.61 -4.99 16.20
C GLY A 51 -5.80 -5.95 16.31
N VAL A 52 -6.32 -6.37 15.16
CA VAL A 52 -7.41 -7.35 15.05
C VAL A 52 -7.00 -8.52 14.16
N ASP A 53 -7.53 -9.71 14.45
CA ASP A 53 -7.42 -10.89 13.59
C ASP A 53 -8.80 -11.21 12.98
N LEU A 54 -8.87 -11.18 11.66
CA LEU A 54 -10.03 -11.50 10.83
C LEU A 54 -9.81 -12.79 10.01
N SER A 55 -8.59 -13.35 10.06
CA SER A 55 -8.19 -14.53 9.28
C SER A 55 -8.91 -15.80 9.74
N GLY A 56 -9.21 -15.91 11.04
CA GLY A 56 -9.70 -17.13 11.68
C GLY A 56 -8.58 -18.16 11.96
N LEU A 57 -7.32 -17.82 11.70
CA LEU A 57 -6.16 -18.68 11.89
C LEU A 57 -5.66 -18.65 13.36
N PRO A 58 -4.96 -19.69 13.83
CA PRO A 58 -4.37 -19.68 15.16
C PRO A 58 -3.23 -18.66 15.31
N GLY A 59 -2.93 -18.29 16.56
CA GLY A 59 -1.83 -17.41 16.93
C GLY A 59 -2.16 -15.92 16.98
N GLY A 60 -3.31 -15.49 16.46
CA GLY A 60 -3.74 -14.09 16.50
C GLY A 60 -2.91 -13.17 15.58
N VAL A 61 -3.13 -11.86 15.73
CA VAL A 61 -2.52 -10.81 14.90
C VAL A 61 -0.99 -10.71 15.06
N GLY A 62 -0.45 -11.11 16.21
CA GLY A 62 0.99 -11.13 16.53
C GLY A 62 1.78 -12.32 15.96
N SER A 63 1.12 -13.18 15.18
CA SER A 63 1.70 -14.37 14.57
C SER A 63 1.58 -14.29 13.05
N ASP A 64 2.71 -14.30 12.35
CA ASP A 64 2.79 -14.16 10.89
C ASP A 64 3.64 -15.30 10.29
N PRO A 65 3.05 -16.50 10.06
CA PRO A 65 3.77 -17.65 9.50
C PRO A 65 4.09 -17.49 8.00
N VAL A 66 3.50 -16.49 7.33
CA VAL A 66 3.79 -16.16 5.92
C VAL A 66 4.98 -15.19 5.82
N GLY A 67 5.10 -14.26 6.78
CA GLY A 67 6.18 -13.28 6.88
C GLY A 67 5.96 -12.00 6.08
N HIS A 68 4.89 -11.93 5.29
CA HIS A 68 4.63 -10.84 4.34
C HIS A 68 4.21 -9.56 5.06
N GLY A 69 3.21 -9.61 5.94
CA GLY A 69 2.77 -8.45 6.71
C GLY A 69 3.85 -7.94 7.69
N THR A 70 4.70 -8.84 8.20
CA THR A 70 5.92 -8.45 8.93
C THR A 70 6.88 -7.64 8.06
N HIS A 71 7.03 -8.01 6.79
CA HIS A 71 7.87 -7.28 5.82
C HIS A 71 7.28 -5.91 5.47
N MET A 72 5.98 -5.85 5.16
CA MET A 72 5.25 -4.59 4.92
C MET A 72 5.37 -3.64 6.11
N ALA A 73 5.25 -4.15 7.34
CA ALA A 73 5.45 -3.35 8.54
C ALA A 73 6.90 -2.87 8.71
N ALA A 74 7.89 -3.68 8.34
CA ALA A 74 9.31 -3.30 8.39
C ALA A 74 9.60 -2.14 7.43
N ASP A 75 9.13 -2.21 6.19
CA ASP A 75 9.39 -1.20 5.17
C ASP A 75 8.60 0.10 5.40
N MET A 76 7.47 0.03 6.11
CA MET A 76 6.75 1.22 6.57
C MET A 76 7.41 1.88 7.79
N VAL A 77 7.64 1.13 8.87
CA VAL A 77 7.92 1.70 10.21
C VAL A 77 9.13 1.12 10.95
N GLY A 78 9.95 0.28 10.30
CA GLY A 78 11.18 -0.29 10.87
C GLY A 78 12.10 0.77 11.48
N THR A 79 12.71 0.46 12.63
CA THR A 79 13.46 1.42 13.45
C THR A 79 14.97 1.21 13.43
N GLY A 80 15.47 0.18 12.75
CA GLY A 80 16.88 -0.19 12.67
C GLY A 80 17.56 -0.57 13.99
N LYS A 81 16.80 -0.68 15.10
CA LYS A 81 17.32 -0.93 16.46
C LYS A 81 18.05 -2.26 16.59
N ASN A 82 17.71 -3.25 15.77
CA ASN A 82 18.40 -4.54 15.74
C ASN A 82 19.90 -4.36 15.39
N LEU A 83 20.71 -5.35 15.71
CA LEU A 83 22.17 -5.34 15.45
C LEU A 83 22.90 -4.11 16.04
N ASN A 84 22.35 -3.51 17.10
CA ASN A 84 22.82 -2.28 17.75
C ASN A 84 22.73 -1.03 16.85
N GLY A 85 21.56 -0.79 16.23
CA GLY A 85 21.36 0.36 15.33
C GLY A 85 21.82 0.11 13.89
N GLN A 86 21.89 -1.17 13.47
CA GLN A 86 22.33 -1.58 12.13
C GLN A 86 21.29 -2.48 11.41
N GLY A 87 20.08 -2.57 11.97
CA GLY A 87 18.96 -3.33 11.43
C GLY A 87 18.23 -2.62 10.28
N GLY A 88 17.04 -3.12 9.96
CA GLY A 88 16.19 -2.59 8.90
C GLY A 88 15.40 -1.36 9.34
N TYR A 89 15.44 -0.30 8.54
CA TYR A 89 14.60 0.89 8.69
C TYR A 89 13.41 0.82 7.74
N GLY A 90 12.28 1.37 8.17
CA GLY A 90 11.16 1.70 7.30
C GLY A 90 11.20 3.17 6.91
N LEU A 91 10.46 3.54 5.87
CA LEU A 91 10.45 4.90 5.32
C LEU A 91 9.90 5.95 6.32
N ALA A 92 8.97 5.57 7.20
CA ALA A 92 8.37 6.40 8.24
C ALA A 92 8.64 5.83 9.66
N PRO A 93 9.88 5.89 10.17
CA PRO A 93 10.30 5.19 11.40
C PRO A 93 9.78 5.80 12.71
N GLY A 94 8.93 6.83 12.64
CA GLY A 94 8.18 7.41 13.76
C GLY A 94 6.67 7.20 13.68
N ALA A 95 6.14 6.72 12.54
CA ALA A 95 4.75 6.29 12.42
C ALA A 95 4.53 4.94 13.13
N LYS A 96 3.27 4.52 13.24
CA LYS A 96 2.88 3.23 13.82
C LYS A 96 2.03 2.41 12.85
N VAL A 97 2.02 1.10 13.05
CA VAL A 97 1.15 0.17 12.33
C VAL A 97 0.06 -0.37 13.26
N LEU A 98 -1.19 -0.28 12.82
CA LEU A 98 -2.32 -1.06 13.34
C LEU A 98 -2.44 -2.31 12.46
N PRO A 99 -2.01 -3.50 12.91
CA PRO A 99 -2.08 -4.71 12.09
C PRO A 99 -3.51 -5.26 12.07
N ILE A 100 -3.95 -5.70 10.90
CA ILE A 100 -5.30 -6.19 10.62
C ILE A 100 -5.12 -7.49 9.84
N LYS A 101 -5.09 -8.61 10.57
CA LYS A 101 -4.70 -9.89 9.99
C LYS A 101 -5.84 -10.52 9.19
N VAL A 102 -5.56 -10.93 7.96
CA VAL A 102 -6.45 -11.64 7.03
C VAL A 102 -5.82 -12.97 6.61
N ASP A 103 -6.59 -13.90 6.03
CA ASP A 103 -6.05 -15.19 5.57
C ASP A 103 -5.47 -15.07 4.16
N THR A 104 -4.16 -14.83 4.11
CA THR A 104 -3.36 -14.79 2.87
C THR A 104 -2.90 -16.18 2.41
N GLY A 105 -3.46 -17.26 2.97
CA GLY A 105 -3.04 -18.64 2.73
C GLY A 105 -1.80 -19.06 3.53
N GLY A 106 -1.17 -20.17 3.10
CA GLY A 106 0.00 -20.74 3.78
C GLY A 106 -0.33 -21.68 4.95
N THR A 107 -1.61 -22.04 5.14
CA THR A 107 -2.05 -23.05 6.12
C THR A 107 -2.81 -24.20 5.45
N ASP A 108 -3.06 -25.29 6.18
CA ASP A 108 -3.80 -26.46 5.67
C ASP A 108 -5.31 -26.20 5.46
N ALA A 109 -5.82 -25.01 5.80
CA ALA A 109 -7.21 -24.61 5.62
C ALA A 109 -7.36 -23.72 4.36
N PRO A 110 -8.07 -24.17 3.30
CA PRO A 110 -8.21 -23.39 2.07
C PRO A 110 -9.33 -22.35 2.19
N THR A 111 -8.97 -21.09 2.45
CA THR A 111 -9.88 -19.94 2.34
C THR A 111 -10.18 -19.62 0.87
N THR A 112 -11.45 -19.38 0.55
CA THR A 112 -11.87 -19.01 -0.82
C THR A 112 -11.68 -17.51 -1.09
N ALA A 113 -11.52 -17.14 -2.36
CA ALA A 113 -11.34 -15.74 -2.76
C ALA A 113 -12.48 -14.81 -2.31
N SER A 114 -13.73 -15.29 -2.25
CA SER A 114 -14.87 -14.51 -1.73
C SER A 114 -14.82 -14.30 -0.21
N GLN A 115 -14.27 -15.27 0.54
CA GLN A 115 -14.03 -15.12 1.98
C GLN A 115 -12.90 -14.13 2.25
N HIS A 116 -11.74 -14.26 1.59
CA HIS A 116 -10.63 -13.32 1.76
C HIS A 116 -11.00 -11.91 1.27
N ALA A 117 -11.69 -11.74 0.14
CA ALA A 117 -12.22 -10.44 -0.27
C ALA A 117 -13.19 -9.84 0.77
N GLY A 118 -13.95 -10.69 1.49
CA GLY A 118 -14.74 -10.30 2.65
C GLY A 118 -13.88 -9.82 3.83
N GLN A 119 -12.80 -10.53 4.16
CA GLN A 119 -11.83 -10.14 5.20
C GLN A 119 -11.11 -8.83 4.85
N LEU A 120 -10.70 -8.63 3.59
CA LEU A 120 -10.10 -7.39 3.10
C LEU A 120 -11.07 -6.22 3.25
N ALA A 121 -12.33 -6.37 2.79
CA ALA A 121 -13.36 -5.36 2.94
C ALA A 121 -13.65 -5.04 4.43
N GLN A 122 -13.74 -6.07 5.28
CA GLN A 122 -13.93 -5.90 6.72
C GLN A 122 -12.72 -5.21 7.39
N GLY A 123 -11.49 -5.49 6.95
CA GLY A 123 -10.27 -4.87 7.47
C GLY A 123 -10.16 -3.38 7.12
N ILE A 124 -10.48 -3.02 5.87
CA ILE A 124 -10.56 -1.62 5.41
C ILE A 124 -11.61 -0.85 6.24
N ILE A 125 -12.81 -1.43 6.42
CA ILE A 125 -13.87 -0.84 7.24
C ILE A 125 -13.44 -0.67 8.70
N TYR A 126 -12.84 -1.72 9.29
CA TYR A 126 -12.33 -1.70 10.66
C TYR A 126 -11.31 -0.57 10.89
N ALA A 127 -10.32 -0.42 10.00
CA ALA A 127 -9.34 0.65 10.07
C ALA A 127 -10.01 2.04 10.02
N ALA A 128 -10.91 2.25 9.06
CA ALA A 128 -11.61 3.51 8.87
C ALA A 128 -12.51 3.88 10.07
N ASP A 129 -13.18 2.91 10.68
CA ASP A 129 -13.98 3.11 11.89
C ASP A 129 -13.14 3.37 13.15
N HIS A 130 -11.88 2.95 13.17
CA HIS A 130 -10.90 3.32 14.21
C HIS A 130 -10.16 4.65 13.92
N GLY A 131 -10.62 5.43 12.93
CA GLY A 131 -10.08 6.75 12.59
C GLY A 131 -8.73 6.72 11.88
N ILE A 132 -8.34 5.58 11.33
CA ILE A 132 -7.05 5.39 10.66
C ILE A 132 -7.11 6.00 9.25
N LYS A 133 -6.35 7.08 9.02
CA LYS A 133 -6.41 7.85 7.77
C LYS A 133 -5.63 7.24 6.59
N ILE A 134 -4.80 6.22 6.83
CA ILE A 134 -3.96 5.56 5.82
C ILE A 134 -4.10 4.06 5.99
N ILE A 135 -4.59 3.37 4.96
CA ILE A 135 -4.82 1.93 4.95
C ILE A 135 -3.98 1.32 3.82
N ASN A 136 -3.21 0.28 4.14
CA ASN A 136 -2.36 -0.45 3.21
C ASN A 136 -2.94 -1.85 2.96
N VAL A 137 -3.14 -2.20 1.69
CA VAL A 137 -3.65 -3.50 1.24
C VAL A 137 -2.67 -4.10 0.21
N SER A 138 -1.67 -4.83 0.70
CA SER A 138 -0.66 -5.50 -0.15
C SER A 138 -1.09 -6.91 -0.58
N GLN A 139 -2.39 -7.10 -0.80
CA GLN A 139 -3.06 -8.37 -1.12
C GLN A 139 -4.01 -8.19 -2.30
N GLY A 140 -4.12 -9.18 -3.18
CA GLY A 140 -4.98 -9.07 -4.37
C GLY A 140 -5.38 -10.37 -5.06
N TYR A 141 -6.19 -10.22 -6.11
CA TYR A 141 -6.80 -11.27 -6.91
C TYR A 141 -6.90 -10.89 -8.38
N TYR A 142 -6.49 -11.80 -9.27
CA TYR A 142 -6.65 -11.65 -10.72
C TYR A 142 -8.12 -11.57 -11.15
N GLY A 143 -8.39 -10.77 -12.18
CA GLY A 143 -9.69 -10.59 -12.81
C GLY A 143 -10.34 -11.92 -13.20
N GLY A 144 -11.64 -12.04 -12.92
CA GLY A 144 -12.40 -13.29 -13.10
C GLY A 144 -12.32 -14.27 -11.93
N THR A 145 -11.45 -14.05 -10.94
CA THR A 145 -11.41 -14.85 -9.69
C THR A 145 -12.45 -14.40 -8.66
N LEU A 146 -12.77 -13.11 -8.63
CA LEU A 146 -13.78 -12.51 -7.75
C LEU A 146 -15.14 -12.41 -8.44
N THR A 147 -16.23 -12.63 -7.68
CA THR A 147 -17.59 -12.42 -8.19
C THR A 147 -17.94 -10.92 -8.22
N PRO A 148 -18.94 -10.47 -9.01
CA PRO A 148 -19.39 -9.08 -8.96
C PRO A 148 -19.75 -8.60 -7.55
N ALA A 149 -20.36 -9.47 -6.75
CA ALA A 149 -20.70 -9.17 -5.35
C ALA A 149 -19.46 -9.00 -4.45
N ASP A 150 -18.32 -9.62 -4.77
CA ASP A 150 -17.06 -9.40 -4.03
C ASP A 150 -16.42 -8.06 -4.43
N LEU A 151 -16.47 -7.71 -5.72
CA LEU A 151 -16.04 -6.39 -6.18
C LEU A 151 -16.89 -5.27 -5.58
N ASP A 152 -18.20 -5.49 -5.43
CA ASP A 152 -19.12 -4.55 -4.79
C ASP A 152 -18.84 -4.38 -3.29
N LYS A 153 -18.49 -5.45 -2.54
CA LYS A 153 -18.01 -5.35 -1.15
C LYS A 153 -16.75 -4.48 -1.05
N LEU A 154 -15.77 -4.71 -1.93
CA LEU A 154 -14.50 -3.99 -1.92
C LEU A 154 -14.68 -2.50 -2.27
N LYS A 155 -15.50 -2.18 -3.29
CA LYS A 155 -15.88 -0.79 -3.62
C LYS A 155 -16.63 -0.11 -2.47
N ALA A 156 -17.54 -0.82 -1.80
CA ALA A 156 -18.25 -0.29 -0.63
C ALA A 156 -17.30 -0.02 0.56
N ALA A 157 -16.30 -0.88 0.79
CA ALA A 157 -15.30 -0.68 1.83
C ALA A 157 -14.40 0.53 1.55
N ALA A 158 -13.95 0.72 0.30
CA ALA A 158 -13.21 1.91 -0.10
C ALA A 158 -14.06 3.20 0.00
N ALA A 159 -15.33 3.15 -0.40
CA ALA A 159 -16.25 4.28 -0.23
C ALA A 159 -16.49 4.62 1.26
N HIS A 160 -16.57 3.62 2.15
CA HIS A 160 -16.63 3.84 3.59
C HIS A 160 -15.35 4.48 4.12
N ALA A 161 -14.17 3.99 3.73
CA ALA A 161 -12.88 4.58 4.09
C ALA A 161 -12.76 6.04 3.63
N ALA A 162 -13.12 6.34 2.38
CA ALA A 162 -13.16 7.70 1.86
C ALA A 162 -14.13 8.60 2.65
N SER A 163 -15.32 8.07 3.04
CA SER A 163 -16.28 8.82 3.88
C SER A 163 -15.76 9.15 5.29
N LYS A 164 -14.77 8.39 5.78
CA LYS A 164 -14.06 8.62 7.05
C LYS A 164 -12.81 9.50 6.88
N GLY A 165 -12.52 9.95 5.65
CA GLY A 165 -11.34 10.75 5.33
C GLY A 165 -10.04 9.95 5.28
N ALA A 166 -10.11 8.65 4.96
CA ALA A 166 -8.96 7.76 4.83
C ALA A 166 -8.62 7.45 3.35
N LEU A 167 -7.32 7.23 3.09
CA LEU A 167 -6.80 6.69 1.83
C LEU A 167 -6.59 5.17 1.95
N VAL A 168 -6.85 4.43 0.86
CA VAL A 168 -6.58 2.99 0.78
C VAL A 168 -5.59 2.73 -0.35
N PHE A 169 -4.31 2.51 -0.01
CA PHE A 169 -3.26 2.16 -0.96
C PHE A 169 -3.28 0.65 -1.21
N ALA A 170 -3.14 0.24 -2.48
CA ALA A 170 -3.16 -1.16 -2.88
C ALA A 170 -2.07 -1.48 -3.91
N SER A 171 -1.48 -2.67 -3.78
CA SER A 171 -0.44 -3.20 -4.67
C SER A 171 -0.98 -3.51 -6.06
N ALA A 172 -0.39 -2.92 -7.12
CA ALA A 172 -0.90 -3.10 -8.49
C ALA A 172 -0.91 -4.57 -8.97
N GLY A 173 0.02 -5.41 -8.53
CA GLY A 173 0.19 -6.81 -8.93
C GLY A 173 1.63 -7.17 -9.30
N ASN A 174 1.91 -8.45 -9.55
CA ASN A 174 3.27 -8.99 -9.76
C ASN A 174 3.37 -9.95 -10.98
N ASP A 175 2.45 -9.84 -11.94
CA ASP A 175 2.30 -10.69 -13.14
C ASP A 175 2.11 -9.89 -14.46
N GLY A 176 2.55 -8.63 -14.49
CA GLY A 176 2.59 -7.76 -15.69
C GLY A 176 3.25 -8.43 -16.91
N ALA A 177 4.39 -9.09 -16.73
CA ALA A 177 5.08 -9.84 -17.79
C ALA A 177 4.44 -11.22 -18.09
N LYS A 178 3.54 -11.70 -17.23
CA LYS A 178 2.97 -13.06 -17.24
C LYS A 178 1.49 -13.07 -17.68
N GLY A 179 1.09 -12.03 -18.42
CA GLY A 179 -0.24 -11.89 -18.99
C GLY A 179 -0.96 -10.59 -18.59
N ASN A 180 -0.39 -9.80 -17.69
CA ASN A 180 -0.94 -8.54 -17.18
C ASN A 180 -2.43 -8.66 -16.76
N PRO A 181 -2.75 -9.57 -15.82
CA PRO A 181 -4.12 -9.70 -15.32
C PRO A 181 -4.54 -8.41 -14.60
N ILE A 182 -5.79 -7.99 -14.73
CA ILE A 182 -6.33 -6.92 -13.88
C ILE A 182 -6.35 -7.43 -12.42
N ASN A 183 -5.64 -6.75 -11.51
CA ASN A 183 -5.58 -7.14 -10.11
C ASN A 183 -6.54 -6.30 -9.25
N TYR A 184 -7.35 -6.97 -8.43
CA TYR A 184 -8.26 -6.33 -7.47
C TYR A 184 -7.78 -6.58 -6.03
N PRO A 185 -7.84 -5.60 -5.12
CA PRO A 185 -8.65 -4.39 -5.22
C PRO A 185 -7.99 -3.19 -5.91
N ALA A 186 -6.71 -3.23 -6.27
CA ALA A 186 -5.98 -2.07 -6.80
C ALA A 186 -6.65 -1.43 -8.03
N ALA A 187 -7.18 -2.23 -8.96
CA ALA A 187 -7.95 -1.75 -10.11
C ALA A 187 -9.45 -1.48 -9.82
N LEU A 188 -9.82 -1.15 -8.58
CA LEU A 188 -11.16 -0.67 -8.21
C LEU A 188 -11.14 0.83 -7.88
N PRO A 189 -12.11 1.63 -8.37
CA PRO A 189 -12.21 3.03 -7.99
C PRO A 189 -12.38 3.22 -6.47
N GLY A 190 -11.63 4.20 -5.92
CA GLY A 190 -11.59 4.49 -4.49
C GLY A 190 -10.38 3.88 -3.76
N PHE A 191 -9.63 2.99 -4.41
CA PHE A 191 -8.27 2.64 -4.02
C PHE A 191 -7.27 3.57 -4.69
N VAL A 192 -6.05 3.64 -4.14
CA VAL A 192 -4.88 4.27 -4.77
C VAL A 192 -3.97 3.13 -5.24
N SER A 193 -3.91 2.92 -6.55
CA SER A 193 -3.18 1.81 -7.17
C SER A 193 -1.70 2.14 -7.31
N VAL A 194 -0.82 1.32 -6.72
CA VAL A 194 0.62 1.57 -6.67
C VAL A 194 1.40 0.51 -7.45
N ALA A 195 2.00 0.93 -8.57
CA ALA A 195 2.88 0.12 -9.42
C ALA A 195 4.35 0.15 -8.96
N GLY A 196 5.15 -0.76 -9.51
CA GLY A 196 6.52 -1.01 -9.08
C GLY A 196 7.59 -0.41 -9.97
N VAL A 197 8.67 0.10 -9.36
CA VAL A 197 9.92 0.47 -10.08
C VAL A 197 11.17 -0.24 -9.58
N ASP A 198 12.12 -0.38 -10.52
CA ASP A 198 13.48 -0.83 -10.27
C ASP A 198 14.39 0.27 -9.70
N ARG A 199 15.67 -0.07 -9.51
CA ARG A 199 16.71 0.82 -8.98
C ARG A 199 17.09 1.99 -9.90
N ASP A 200 16.77 1.91 -11.19
CA ASP A 200 16.93 3.00 -12.14
C ASP A 200 15.67 3.89 -12.21
N GLY A 201 14.61 3.57 -11.46
CA GLY A 201 13.32 4.25 -11.49
C GLY A 201 12.45 3.89 -12.70
N LYS A 202 12.76 2.79 -13.40
CA LYS A 202 11.97 2.28 -14.53
C LYS A 202 10.84 1.41 -14.02
N ALA A 203 9.74 1.34 -14.77
CA ALA A 203 8.67 0.40 -14.49
C ALA A 203 9.21 -1.05 -14.46
N TRP A 204 8.94 -1.76 -13.37
CA TRP A 204 9.30 -3.17 -13.23
C TRP A 204 8.45 -4.01 -14.18
N SER A 205 9.07 -4.94 -14.93
CA SER A 205 8.41 -5.72 -15.98
C SER A 205 7.23 -6.57 -15.47
N ASP A 206 7.32 -7.04 -14.24
CA ASP A 206 6.28 -7.84 -13.60
C ASP A 206 5.24 -6.99 -12.87
N SER A 207 5.35 -5.65 -12.84
CA SER A 207 4.27 -4.80 -12.36
C SER A 207 3.12 -4.78 -13.37
N GLU A 208 1.92 -5.08 -12.89
CA GLU A 208 0.66 -4.86 -13.60
C GLU A 208 0.56 -3.39 -14.05
N HIS A 209 0.02 -3.19 -15.25
CA HIS A 209 -0.06 -1.89 -15.90
C HIS A 209 -1.40 -1.73 -16.63
N ASN A 210 -2.18 -0.72 -16.25
CA ASN A 210 -3.56 -0.49 -16.72
C ASN A 210 -4.00 0.95 -16.45
N SER A 211 -5.24 1.31 -16.85
CA SER A 211 -5.81 2.65 -16.71
C SER A 211 -6.03 3.12 -15.26
N GLU A 212 -6.01 2.20 -14.29
CA GLU A 212 -6.29 2.49 -12.88
C GLU A 212 -5.01 2.66 -12.04
N VAL A 213 -3.80 2.51 -12.61
CA VAL A 213 -2.54 2.79 -11.89
C VAL A 213 -2.41 4.30 -11.60
N ASP A 214 -2.24 4.69 -10.34
CA ASP A 214 -2.19 6.10 -9.93
C ASP A 214 -0.77 6.60 -9.68
N LEU A 215 0.06 5.78 -9.04
CA LEU A 215 1.39 6.13 -8.57
C LEU A 215 2.34 4.94 -8.70
N ALA A 216 3.64 5.18 -8.54
CA ALA A 216 4.63 4.12 -8.41
C ALA A 216 5.58 4.33 -7.23
N ALA A 217 6.16 3.23 -6.73
CA ALA A 217 7.20 3.25 -5.71
C ALA A 217 8.17 2.08 -5.93
N PRO A 218 9.33 2.02 -5.25
CA PRO A 218 10.26 0.91 -5.36
C PRO A 218 9.58 -0.46 -5.15
N ALA A 219 9.98 -1.45 -5.96
CA ALA A 219 9.43 -2.81 -5.95
C ALA A 219 10.46 -3.92 -6.16
N VAL A 220 11.72 -3.60 -6.45
CA VAL A 220 12.72 -4.60 -6.89
C VAL A 220 13.92 -4.58 -5.96
N GLU A 221 14.41 -5.76 -5.58
CA GLU A 221 15.46 -5.95 -4.57
C GLU A 221 15.22 -5.17 -3.27
N ILE A 222 13.96 -5.10 -2.83
CA ILE A 222 13.58 -4.46 -1.56
C ILE A 222 14.09 -5.32 -0.42
N TYR A 223 14.68 -4.69 0.59
CA TYR A 223 15.38 -5.36 1.69
C TYR A 223 14.88 -4.82 3.02
N GLY A 224 14.50 -5.72 3.94
CA GLY A 224 13.83 -5.36 5.19
C GLY A 224 13.79 -6.51 6.18
N ALA A 225 13.25 -6.24 7.37
CA ALA A 225 13.03 -7.30 8.37
C ALA A 225 11.88 -8.22 7.95
N CYS A 226 11.93 -9.49 8.35
CA CYS A 226 10.89 -10.49 8.07
C CYS A 226 11.03 -11.70 9.03
N THR A 227 10.21 -12.73 8.85
CA THR A 227 10.19 -13.95 9.70
C THR A 227 11.19 -15.05 9.28
N SER A 228 12.13 -14.74 8.38
CA SER A 228 13.18 -15.69 7.98
C SER A 228 14.13 -16.05 9.13
N GLY A 229 14.90 -17.14 8.97
CA GLY A 229 15.91 -17.56 9.95
C GLY A 229 17.06 -16.56 10.17
N SER A 230 17.22 -15.55 9.30
CA SER A 230 18.13 -14.42 9.48
C SER A 230 17.47 -13.18 10.07
N GLY A 231 16.13 -13.17 10.21
CA GLY A 231 15.33 -11.99 10.58
C GLY A 231 15.17 -10.94 9.46
N TYR A 232 15.69 -11.23 8.27
CA TYR A 232 15.72 -10.31 7.12
C TYR A 232 15.47 -11.03 5.80
N CYS A 233 14.83 -10.34 4.87
CA CYS A 233 14.47 -10.82 3.55
C CYS A 233 14.92 -9.80 2.48
N LYS A 234 15.07 -10.31 1.25
CA LYS A 234 15.07 -9.49 0.05
C LYS A 234 14.01 -10.03 -0.91
N GLY A 235 13.15 -9.17 -1.43
CA GLY A 235 12.02 -9.54 -2.29
C GLY A 235 11.87 -8.59 -3.49
N ASP A 236 10.94 -8.98 -4.37
CA ASP A 236 10.42 -8.14 -5.44
C ASP A 236 8.87 -8.16 -5.36
N GLY A 237 8.22 -7.00 -5.29
CA GLY A 237 6.76 -6.91 -5.20
C GLY A 237 6.19 -5.48 -5.18
N THR A 238 5.04 -5.29 -5.83
CA THR A 238 4.23 -4.06 -5.67
C THR A 238 3.57 -3.96 -4.28
N SER A 239 3.60 -5.04 -3.50
CA SER A 239 3.37 -5.05 -2.06
C SER A 239 4.22 -4.01 -1.34
N ASP A 240 5.53 -4.01 -1.63
CA ASP A 240 6.52 -3.11 -1.06
C ASP A 240 6.25 -1.67 -1.51
N SER A 241 5.82 -1.50 -2.77
CA SER A 241 5.44 -0.20 -3.33
C SER A 241 4.24 0.42 -2.62
N ALA A 242 3.19 -0.37 -2.34
CA ALA A 242 2.03 0.09 -1.57
C ALA A 242 2.42 0.48 -0.12
N ALA A 243 3.30 -0.30 0.50
CA ALA A 243 3.86 -0.02 1.83
C ALA A 243 4.65 1.32 1.82
N LEU A 244 5.56 1.51 0.88
CA LEU A 244 6.34 2.75 0.72
C LEU A 244 5.45 3.96 0.34
N ALA A 245 4.36 3.76 -0.40
CA ALA A 245 3.37 4.81 -0.66
C ALA A 245 2.59 5.20 0.61
N SER A 246 2.15 4.23 1.40
CA SER A 246 1.48 4.43 2.69
C SER A 246 2.38 5.16 3.69
N ALA A 247 3.66 4.79 3.76
CA ALA A 247 4.65 5.49 4.58
C ALA A 247 4.97 6.90 4.04
N SER A 248 4.97 7.10 2.72
CA SER A 248 5.10 8.44 2.10
C SER A 248 3.94 9.35 2.51
N ALA A 249 2.71 8.85 2.50
CA ALA A 249 1.54 9.57 3.01
C ALA A 249 1.68 9.90 4.51
N ALA A 250 2.19 8.96 5.32
CA ALA A 250 2.40 9.18 6.76
C ALA A 250 3.48 10.24 7.05
N LEU A 251 4.57 10.28 6.27
CA LEU A 251 5.57 11.35 6.35
C LEU A 251 4.94 12.73 6.14
N ILE A 252 4.11 12.88 5.11
CA ILE A 252 3.44 14.14 4.74
C ILE A 252 2.40 14.54 5.80
N TRP A 253 1.52 13.61 6.21
CA TRP A 253 0.45 13.89 7.17
C TRP A 253 0.96 14.23 8.58
N SER A 254 2.16 13.76 8.94
CA SER A 254 2.83 14.12 10.20
C SER A 254 3.25 15.61 10.25
N VAL A 255 3.55 16.22 9.09
CA VAL A 255 3.84 17.67 8.98
C VAL A 255 2.55 18.48 8.80
N HIS A 256 1.54 17.91 8.14
CA HIS A 256 0.27 18.57 7.82
C HIS A 256 -0.95 17.84 8.42
N PRO A 257 -1.10 17.78 9.76
CA PRO A 257 -2.13 16.99 10.43
C PRO A 257 -3.57 17.35 10.03
N GLU A 258 -3.80 18.63 9.74
CA GLU A 258 -5.10 19.22 9.37
C GLU A 258 -5.51 18.98 7.91
N TRP A 259 -4.62 18.46 7.04
CA TRP A 259 -4.98 18.14 5.65
C TRP A 259 -5.94 16.94 5.58
N THR A 260 -6.73 16.90 4.51
CA THR A 260 -7.59 15.74 4.18
C THR A 260 -6.85 14.71 3.33
N ALA A 261 -7.43 13.51 3.21
CA ALA A 261 -6.99 12.46 2.28
C ALA A 261 -6.73 12.99 0.86
N ASN A 262 -7.68 13.76 0.34
CA ASN A 262 -7.60 14.38 -0.99
C ASN A 262 -6.38 15.31 -1.13
N GLN A 263 -6.07 16.09 -0.10
CA GLN A 263 -4.96 17.04 -0.09
C GLN A 263 -3.61 16.35 -0.01
N VAL A 264 -3.47 15.35 0.87
CA VAL A 264 -2.24 14.53 0.96
C VAL A 264 -1.99 13.78 -0.35
N LEU A 265 -3.02 13.13 -0.90
CA LEU A 265 -2.89 12.42 -2.18
C LEU A 265 -2.61 13.38 -3.35
N ARG A 266 -3.22 14.58 -3.38
CA ARG A 266 -2.92 15.58 -4.41
C ARG A 266 -1.47 16.05 -4.34
N VAL A 267 -0.92 16.26 -3.16
CA VAL A 267 0.50 16.61 -3.00
C VAL A 267 1.41 15.45 -3.41
N MET A 268 1.06 14.20 -3.11
CA MET A 268 1.80 13.03 -3.59
C MET A 268 1.82 12.94 -5.12
N ILE A 269 0.68 13.22 -5.77
CA ILE A 269 0.56 13.25 -7.24
C ILE A 269 1.32 14.44 -7.84
N ASN A 270 1.07 15.67 -7.37
CA ASN A 270 1.71 16.90 -7.84
C ASN A 270 3.25 16.84 -7.73
N THR A 271 3.79 16.08 -6.78
CA THR A 271 5.22 15.93 -6.54
C THR A 271 5.81 14.60 -7.01
N ALA A 272 5.01 13.70 -7.59
CA ALA A 272 5.47 12.48 -8.26
C ALA A 272 6.42 12.79 -9.44
N SER A 273 7.05 11.78 -10.04
CA SER A 273 8.06 12.01 -11.08
C SER A 273 7.50 12.51 -12.43
N ASN A 274 6.20 12.32 -12.73
CA ASN A 274 5.58 12.74 -13.99
C ASN A 274 4.13 13.29 -13.81
N PRO A 275 3.94 14.35 -13.01
CA PRO A 275 2.63 14.76 -12.50
C PRO A 275 1.65 15.24 -13.59
N SER A 276 2.16 15.63 -14.76
CA SER A 276 1.38 16.16 -15.88
C SER A 276 1.10 15.15 -17.00
N GLN A 277 1.66 13.94 -16.93
CA GLN A 277 1.49 12.90 -17.97
C GLN A 277 1.35 11.52 -17.33
N ARG A 278 0.10 11.14 -17.00
CA ARG A 278 -0.22 9.81 -16.50
C ARG A 278 0.17 8.74 -17.54
N SER A 279 0.75 7.63 -17.09
CA SER A 279 1.01 6.42 -17.88
C SER A 279 0.40 5.18 -17.22
N ASP A 280 0.07 4.16 -17.99
CA ASP A 280 -0.50 2.92 -17.44
C ASP A 280 0.49 2.08 -16.63
N PHE A 281 1.80 2.35 -16.76
CA PHE A 281 2.87 1.65 -16.05
C PHE A 281 3.25 2.27 -14.70
N LEU A 282 3.09 3.60 -14.55
CA LEU A 282 3.57 4.33 -13.37
C LEU A 282 2.54 5.31 -12.78
N GLY A 283 1.34 5.40 -13.39
CA GLY A 283 0.39 6.46 -13.10
C GLY A 283 1.01 7.83 -13.34
N TYR A 284 0.86 8.74 -12.37
CA TYR A 284 1.50 10.06 -12.32
C TYR A 284 3.01 10.01 -11.97
N GLY A 285 3.58 8.82 -11.82
CA GLY A 285 5.01 8.59 -11.65
C GLY A 285 5.41 8.12 -10.25
N VAL A 286 6.72 7.99 -10.06
CA VAL A 286 7.32 7.56 -8.80
C VAL A 286 7.10 8.61 -7.71
N ILE A 287 6.61 8.19 -6.54
CA ILE A 287 6.35 9.08 -5.40
C ILE A 287 7.67 9.64 -4.86
N ARG A 288 7.73 10.97 -4.63
CA ARG A 288 8.94 11.65 -4.13
C ARG A 288 8.64 12.42 -2.84
N PRO A 289 8.50 11.74 -1.68
CA PRO A 289 8.07 12.39 -0.44
C PRO A 289 9.00 13.53 0.01
N ARG A 290 10.29 13.49 -0.35
CA ARG A 290 11.24 14.61 -0.16
C ARG A 290 10.75 15.93 -0.76
N ILE A 291 10.16 15.86 -1.97
CA ILE A 291 9.65 17.04 -2.66
C ILE A 291 8.36 17.51 -1.98
N ALA A 292 7.43 16.60 -1.66
CA ALA A 292 6.23 16.91 -0.88
C ALA A 292 6.54 17.58 0.47
N LEU A 293 7.56 17.12 1.19
CA LEU A 293 7.97 17.64 2.51
C LEU A 293 8.70 18.99 2.46
N THR A 294 9.13 19.46 1.27
CA THR A 294 9.94 20.69 1.13
C THR A 294 9.29 21.75 0.26
N ASN A 295 8.52 21.33 -0.75
CA ASN A 295 7.70 22.17 -1.61
C ASN A 295 6.47 21.38 -2.09
N PRO A 296 5.41 21.27 -1.26
CA PRO A 296 4.21 20.49 -1.61
C PRO A 296 3.40 21.07 -2.78
N GLY A 297 3.63 22.33 -3.16
CA GLY A 297 2.75 23.07 -4.06
C GLY A 297 1.40 23.38 -3.42
N ASP A 298 0.36 23.50 -4.23
CA ASP A 298 -1.03 23.64 -3.77
C ASP A 298 -1.65 22.26 -3.49
N PRO A 299 -2.10 21.95 -2.26
CA PRO A 299 -2.88 20.75 -1.96
C PRO A 299 -4.31 20.80 -2.54
N GLY A 300 -4.78 21.98 -2.94
CA GLY A 300 -6.09 22.20 -3.54
C GLY A 300 -7.27 22.04 -2.55
N PRO A 301 -8.50 21.99 -3.08
CA PRO A 301 -9.71 21.82 -2.26
C PRO A 301 -9.69 20.52 -1.47
N ALA A 302 -10.22 20.60 -0.24
CA ALA A 302 -10.22 19.53 0.75
C ALA A 302 -11.20 18.37 0.42
N ASP A 303 -12.26 18.69 -0.31
CA ASP A 303 -13.42 17.87 -0.67
C ASP A 303 -13.34 17.26 -2.08
N VAL A 304 -12.54 17.85 -2.98
CA VAL A 304 -12.34 17.37 -4.35
C VAL A 304 -11.25 16.28 -4.38
N SER A 305 -11.55 15.10 -4.91
CA SER A 305 -10.55 14.04 -5.17
C SER A 305 -9.51 14.48 -6.21
N PRO A 306 -8.23 14.08 -6.08
CA PRO A 306 -7.24 14.24 -7.15
C PRO A 306 -7.30 13.14 -8.21
N LEU A 307 -7.90 11.99 -7.92
CA LEU A 307 -8.05 10.88 -8.86
C LEU A 307 -9.26 11.09 -9.78
N PRO A 308 -9.22 10.58 -11.04
CA PRO A 308 -10.37 10.56 -11.92
C PRO A 308 -11.61 9.92 -11.28
N ALA A 309 -12.80 10.40 -11.64
CA ALA A 309 -14.04 9.75 -11.24
C ALA A 309 -14.16 8.36 -11.90
N ALA A 310 -14.72 7.39 -11.17
CA ALA A 310 -14.90 6.01 -11.61
C ALA A 310 -15.47 5.89 -13.03
N GLY A 311 -14.72 5.27 -13.95
CA GLY A 311 -15.11 5.11 -15.36
C GLY A 311 -14.87 6.33 -16.26
N GLY A 312 -14.25 7.40 -15.75
CA GLY A 312 -13.85 8.59 -16.50
C GLY A 312 -12.63 8.34 -17.40
N SER A 313 -12.81 7.59 -18.49
CA SER A 313 -11.79 7.43 -19.52
C SER A 313 -11.33 8.80 -20.06
N SER A 314 -10.06 9.14 -19.84
CA SER A 314 -9.49 10.45 -20.19
C SER A 314 -9.21 10.55 -21.68
N ALA A 315 -10.28 10.77 -22.46
CA ALA A 315 -10.14 11.16 -23.87
C ALA A 315 -9.23 12.39 -23.99
N PRO A 316 -8.29 12.41 -24.96
CA PRO A 316 -7.29 13.48 -25.06
C PRO A 316 -7.97 14.82 -25.35
N SER A 317 -7.67 15.82 -24.51
CA SER A 317 -8.26 17.16 -24.61
C SER A 317 -7.82 17.86 -25.90
N THR A 318 -8.70 17.90 -26.90
CA THR A 318 -8.48 18.58 -28.19
C THR A 318 -8.91 20.05 -28.15
N ALA A 319 -8.36 20.81 -27.20
CA ALA A 319 -8.61 22.24 -27.03
C ALA A 319 -7.48 23.10 -27.62
N GLY A 320 -7.42 23.15 -28.96
CA GLY A 320 -6.37 23.86 -29.72
C GLY A 320 -6.90 24.59 -30.95
N ARG A 321 -8.08 25.21 -30.87
CA ARG A 321 -8.65 26.06 -31.93
C ARG A 321 -9.04 27.43 -31.39
N SER A 322 -8.69 28.45 -32.16
CA SER A 322 -8.79 29.86 -31.80
C SER A 322 -10.24 30.36 -31.69
N GLU A 323 -10.45 31.38 -30.86
CA GLU A 323 -11.75 32.01 -30.63
C GLU A 323 -12.25 32.72 -31.90
N SER A 324 -13.53 32.53 -32.23
CA SER A 324 -14.18 33.20 -33.36
C SER A 324 -14.96 34.44 -32.91
N GLN A 325 -14.47 35.61 -33.30
CA GLN A 325 -15.12 36.91 -33.07
C GLN A 325 -16.43 37.04 -33.88
N PRO A 326 -17.50 37.69 -33.36
CA PRO A 326 -18.79 37.82 -34.06
C PRO A 326 -18.73 38.75 -35.30
N PRO A 327 -19.62 38.55 -36.28
CA PRO A 327 -19.52 39.16 -37.61
C PRO A 327 -20.18 40.54 -37.73
N ASN A 328 -19.68 41.38 -38.64
CA ASN A 328 -20.46 42.48 -39.21
C ASN A 328 -19.96 42.92 -40.62
N GLN A 329 -20.82 42.72 -41.62
CA GLN A 329 -20.98 43.47 -42.89
C GLN A 329 -19.79 43.69 -43.85
N ASP A 330 -19.86 42.95 -44.96
CA ASP A 330 -19.43 43.33 -46.33
C ASP A 330 -20.29 44.50 -46.88
N PRO A 331 -20.02 45.13 -48.07
CA PRO A 331 -19.06 44.73 -49.12
C PRO A 331 -18.16 45.85 -49.70
N THR A 332 -17.10 45.45 -50.43
CA THR A 332 -16.81 45.78 -51.86
C THR A 332 -15.32 45.62 -52.22
N GLY A 333 -15.00 45.10 -53.42
CA GLY A 333 -13.62 45.14 -53.97
C GLY A 333 -13.28 44.06 -55.02
N GLN A 334 -13.07 44.49 -56.27
CA GLN A 334 -12.59 43.70 -57.43
C GLN A 334 -11.30 42.90 -57.11
N ALA A 335 -11.18 41.59 -57.39
CA ALA A 335 -11.20 40.84 -58.67
C ALA A 335 -9.86 40.85 -59.46
N SER A 336 -9.23 39.67 -59.63
CA SER A 336 -8.36 39.31 -60.78
C SER A 336 -7.90 37.83 -60.75
N ALA A 337 -7.89 37.20 -61.92
CA ALA A 337 -7.15 35.98 -62.31
C ALA A 337 -6.70 36.18 -63.79
N PRO A 338 -5.65 35.53 -64.33
CA PRO A 338 -5.51 34.08 -64.58
C PRO A 338 -4.23 33.50 -63.90
N ALA A 339 -3.95 32.19 -63.74
CA ALA A 339 -4.09 30.99 -64.58
C ALA A 339 -3.05 30.83 -65.72
N ASP A 340 -2.14 29.85 -65.60
CA ASP A 340 -1.56 29.11 -66.73
C ASP A 340 -0.79 27.85 -66.29
N ALA A 341 -0.60 26.90 -67.21
CA ALA A 341 0.20 25.67 -67.08
C ALA A 341 0.80 25.30 -68.45
N PRO A 342 1.80 24.40 -68.55
CA PRO A 342 1.45 23.03 -68.97
C PRO A 342 2.42 21.90 -68.49
N VAL A 343 2.16 20.68 -68.97
CA VAL A 343 2.85 19.40 -68.66
C VAL A 343 3.78 18.89 -69.77
N SER A 344 4.82 18.12 -69.42
CA SER A 344 5.50 17.05 -70.22
C SER A 344 6.70 16.49 -69.43
N ALA A 345 7.22 15.25 -69.61
CA ALA A 345 6.69 13.98 -70.14
C ALA A 345 7.66 12.82 -69.75
N ALA A 346 7.25 11.56 -69.85
CA ALA A 346 8.08 10.34 -69.63
C ALA A 346 8.70 9.83 -70.98
N PRO A 347 9.25 8.59 -71.20
CA PRO A 347 9.26 7.31 -70.44
C PRO A 347 10.72 6.71 -70.32
N SER A 348 11.09 5.41 -70.32
CA SER A 348 10.45 4.06 -70.44
C SER A 348 11.38 2.91 -70.03
N GLY A 349 10.83 1.81 -69.47
CA GLY A 349 11.40 0.44 -69.53
C GLY A 349 12.32 0.00 -68.36
N GLY A 350 12.36 -1.28 -67.95
CA GLY A 350 11.59 -2.46 -68.39
C GLY A 350 11.79 -3.71 -67.48
N SER A 351 10.94 -4.73 -67.63
CA SER A 351 10.94 -6.02 -66.87
C SER A 351 11.29 -7.20 -67.84
N PRO A 352 11.44 -8.51 -67.46
CA PRO A 352 10.48 -9.30 -66.66
C PRO A 352 10.95 -10.54 -65.81
N ALA A 353 10.15 -10.84 -64.77
CA ALA A 353 9.61 -12.14 -64.29
C ALA A 353 10.43 -13.48 -64.23
N LYS A 354 10.30 -14.18 -63.08
CA LYS A 354 9.71 -15.56 -62.97
C LYS A 354 9.48 -16.06 -61.53
N SER A 355 8.31 -16.71 -61.33
CA SER A 355 8.01 -18.02 -60.69
C SER A 355 8.83 -18.58 -59.50
N ALA A 356 8.26 -19.38 -58.58
CA ALA A 356 6.87 -19.86 -58.38
C ALA A 356 6.64 -20.36 -56.93
N ALA A 357 5.37 -20.64 -56.56
CA ALA A 357 4.99 -21.38 -55.35
C ALA A 357 4.76 -22.87 -55.64
N PRO A 358 4.41 -23.68 -54.61
CA PRO A 358 3.23 -24.53 -54.75
C PRO A 358 2.23 -24.41 -53.58
N VAL A 359 1.05 -25.01 -53.77
CA VAL A 359 -0.12 -25.03 -52.86
C VAL A 359 -0.62 -26.46 -52.64
N ALA A 360 -1.18 -26.75 -51.45
CA ALA A 360 -2.13 -27.83 -51.13
C ALA A 360 -2.38 -27.83 -49.60
N GLU A 361 -3.54 -28.20 -49.05
CA GLU A 361 -4.91 -28.32 -49.59
C GLU A 361 -5.89 -28.23 -48.40
N SER A 362 -7.11 -27.73 -48.61
CA SER A 362 -8.19 -27.74 -47.61
C SER A 362 -9.17 -28.88 -47.86
N LYS A 363 -9.63 -29.57 -46.80
CA LYS A 363 -10.79 -30.48 -46.88
C LYS A 363 -11.73 -30.25 -45.70
N ASP A 364 -12.96 -29.87 -46.03
CA ASP A 364 -14.08 -29.88 -45.10
C ASP A 364 -14.57 -31.32 -44.86
N SER A 365 -15.01 -31.60 -43.64
CA SER A 365 -15.92 -32.71 -43.37
C SER A 365 -16.85 -32.38 -42.20
N SER A 366 -18.16 -32.44 -42.46
CA SER A 366 -19.20 -32.21 -41.46
C SER A 366 -19.30 -33.38 -40.48
N GLY A 367 -19.28 -33.12 -39.17
CA GLY A 367 -19.46 -34.13 -38.13
C GLY A 367 -20.18 -33.57 -36.90
N SER A 368 -21.35 -34.14 -36.57
CA SER A 368 -22.11 -33.82 -35.36
C SER A 368 -21.63 -34.64 -34.17
N GLY A 369 -21.66 -34.06 -32.95
CA GLY A 369 -21.69 -34.83 -31.71
C GLY A 369 -20.71 -34.42 -30.61
N SER A 370 -21.24 -33.72 -29.60
CA SER A 370 -20.88 -33.83 -28.16
C SER A 370 -19.44 -34.17 -27.75
N THR A 371 -18.76 -33.23 -27.10
CA THR A 371 -17.63 -33.48 -26.17
C THR A 371 -17.90 -32.90 -24.78
N PRO A 372 -17.35 -33.50 -23.70
CA PRO A 372 -17.71 -33.17 -22.32
C PRO A 372 -16.86 -32.05 -21.69
N LEU A 373 -17.27 -31.64 -20.49
CA LEU A 373 -16.56 -30.73 -19.57
C LEU A 373 -15.06 -31.08 -19.40
N ILE A 374 -14.19 -30.07 -19.49
CA ILE A 374 -12.83 -30.10 -18.92
C ILE A 374 -12.76 -29.12 -17.75
N ILE A 375 -13.09 -29.61 -16.56
CA ILE A 375 -12.69 -28.98 -15.30
C ILE A 375 -11.31 -29.54 -14.95
N GLY A 376 -10.24 -28.78 -15.20
CA GLY A 376 -8.87 -29.29 -15.05
C GLY A 376 -7.73 -28.28 -14.90
N GLY A 377 -7.93 -26.98 -15.17
CA GLY A 377 -6.84 -25.99 -15.10
C GLY A 377 -6.43 -25.59 -13.67
N ALA A 378 -7.41 -25.28 -12.81
CA ALA A 378 -7.17 -24.61 -11.53
C ALA A 378 -6.30 -25.41 -10.54
N VAL A 379 -6.42 -26.75 -10.52
CA VAL A 379 -5.69 -27.60 -9.57
C VAL A 379 -4.19 -27.65 -9.88
N VAL A 380 -3.80 -27.56 -11.15
CA VAL A 380 -2.39 -27.65 -11.57
C VAL A 380 -1.61 -26.41 -11.15
N GLY A 381 -2.18 -25.21 -11.30
CA GLY A 381 -1.53 -23.96 -10.90
C GLY A 381 -1.18 -23.91 -9.41
N VAL A 382 -2.14 -24.27 -8.55
CA VAL A 382 -1.94 -24.32 -7.09
C VAL A 382 -0.92 -25.39 -6.70
N LEU A 383 -0.99 -26.59 -7.30
CA LEU A 383 -0.01 -27.65 -7.04
C LEU A 383 1.42 -27.26 -7.45
N VAL A 384 1.59 -26.56 -8.59
CA VAL A 384 2.91 -26.06 -9.02
C VAL A 384 3.44 -25.02 -8.04
N LEU A 385 2.61 -24.06 -7.58
CA LEU A 385 3.01 -23.04 -6.61
C LEU A 385 3.48 -23.68 -5.29
N VAL A 386 2.69 -24.62 -4.75
CA VAL A 386 3.04 -25.38 -3.53
C VAL A 386 4.32 -26.20 -3.73
N LEU A 387 4.50 -26.84 -4.89
CA LEU A 387 5.71 -27.62 -5.17
C LEU A 387 6.97 -26.74 -5.21
N VAL A 388 6.89 -25.54 -5.80
CA VAL A 388 7.99 -24.57 -5.85
C VAL A 388 8.37 -24.12 -4.43
N VAL A 389 7.39 -23.71 -3.62
CA VAL A 389 7.64 -23.31 -2.21
C VAL A 389 8.25 -24.45 -1.41
N VAL A 390 7.69 -25.66 -1.51
CA VAL A 390 8.22 -26.85 -0.81
C VAL A 390 9.64 -27.18 -1.25
N LEU A 391 9.98 -27.08 -2.54
CA LEU A 391 11.33 -27.34 -3.04
C LEU A 391 12.36 -26.29 -2.57
N ILE A 392 11.98 -25.01 -2.51
CA ILE A 392 12.81 -23.94 -1.95
C ILE A 392 13.09 -24.20 -0.46
N VAL A 393 12.04 -24.50 0.32
CA VAL A 393 12.16 -24.83 1.75
C VAL A 393 12.98 -26.10 1.99
N ARG A 394 12.93 -27.09 1.10
CA ARG A 394 13.70 -28.34 1.24
C ARG A 394 15.17 -28.19 0.87
N ARG A 395 15.49 -27.32 -0.10
CA ARG A 395 16.86 -27.05 -0.58
C ARG A 395 17.70 -26.23 0.42
N ASN A 396 17.05 -25.38 1.22
CA ASN A 396 17.74 -24.44 2.13
C ASN A 396 17.83 -24.92 3.59
N ARG A 397 17.55 -26.20 3.90
CA ARG A 397 17.76 -26.77 5.24
C ARG A 397 19.21 -27.27 5.38
N PRO A 398 20.04 -26.71 6.28
CA PRO A 398 21.31 -27.32 6.62
C PRO A 398 21.08 -28.65 7.37
N SER A 399 21.89 -29.66 7.08
CA SER A 399 21.86 -30.94 7.79
C SER A 399 22.30 -30.74 9.25
N GLY A 400 21.36 -30.83 10.19
CA GLY A 400 21.66 -30.79 11.61
C GLY A 400 22.55 -31.97 12.04
N PRO A 401 23.44 -31.78 13.05
CA PRO A 401 24.26 -32.87 13.57
C PRO A 401 23.39 -33.96 14.23
N GLY A 402 23.81 -35.22 14.10
CA GLY A 402 23.11 -36.36 14.69
C GLY A 402 23.20 -36.43 16.23
N PRO A 403 22.41 -37.30 16.88
CA PRO A 403 22.36 -37.38 18.34
C PRO A 403 23.70 -37.79 18.96
N VAL A 404 24.11 -37.08 20.03
CA VAL A 404 25.29 -37.42 20.84
C VAL A 404 24.89 -38.42 21.93
N PRO A 405 25.62 -39.54 22.13
CA PRO A 405 25.32 -40.50 23.20
C PRO A 405 25.58 -39.92 24.61
N PRO A 406 24.82 -40.34 25.64
CA PRO A 406 25.03 -39.87 27.01
C PRO A 406 26.22 -40.60 27.68
N GLY A 407 27.23 -39.84 28.12
CA GLY A 407 28.23 -40.35 29.07
C GLY A 407 29.67 -39.88 28.84
N ALA A 408 30.02 -38.69 29.35
CA ALA A 408 31.42 -38.29 29.57
C ALA A 408 31.51 -37.36 30.79
N VAL A 409 32.44 -37.63 31.71
CA VAL A 409 32.70 -36.80 32.90
C VAL A 409 33.83 -35.82 32.59
N PRO A 410 33.67 -34.50 32.87
CA PRO A 410 34.75 -33.53 32.66
C PRO A 410 35.84 -33.66 33.75
N PRO A 411 37.14 -33.63 33.40
CA PRO A 411 38.22 -33.61 34.39
C PRO A 411 38.38 -32.21 35.02
N PRO A 412 38.88 -32.12 36.28
CA PRO A 412 38.96 -30.85 37.00
C PRO A 412 40.27 -30.08 36.79
N GLY A 413 40.16 -28.76 36.62
CA GLY A 413 41.13 -27.81 37.18
C GLY A 413 42.21 -27.22 36.25
N ALA A 414 42.07 -25.93 35.94
CA ALA A 414 43.19 -25.01 35.76
C ALA A 414 42.75 -23.60 36.24
N ALA A 415 43.63 -22.90 36.97
CA ALA A 415 43.35 -21.58 37.55
C ALA A 415 43.74 -20.43 36.58
N PRO A 416 43.23 -19.19 36.77
CA PRO A 416 43.22 -18.17 35.71
C PRO A 416 44.53 -17.40 35.53
N TYR A 417 44.73 -16.89 34.32
CA TYR A 417 45.81 -15.95 33.98
C TYR A 417 45.28 -14.52 33.75
N GLY A 418 45.97 -13.55 34.35
CA GLY A 418 46.18 -12.20 33.80
C GLY A 418 44.96 -11.27 33.70
N ALA A 419 44.71 -10.47 34.73
CA ALA A 419 43.91 -9.23 34.60
C ALA A 419 44.80 -8.05 34.14
N PRO A 420 44.44 -7.31 33.08
CA PRO A 420 44.98 -5.99 32.79
C PRO A 420 44.53 -4.95 33.83
N GLN A 421 45.26 -3.83 33.94
CA GLN A 421 45.17 -2.91 35.08
C GLN A 421 43.96 -1.95 35.03
N GLN A 422 43.50 -1.57 36.22
CA GLN A 422 42.56 -0.47 36.43
C GLN A 422 43.24 0.89 36.17
N GLN A 423 42.51 1.83 35.59
CA GLN A 423 42.84 3.27 35.65
C GLN A 423 41.96 3.94 36.71
N PRO A 424 42.46 4.88 37.54
CA PRO A 424 41.68 5.44 38.65
C PRO A 424 40.55 6.38 38.21
N TYR A 425 39.39 6.26 38.85
CA TYR A 425 38.34 7.28 38.82
C TYR A 425 38.80 8.57 39.53
N PRO A 426 38.55 9.76 38.97
CA PRO A 426 38.47 11.00 39.73
C PRO A 426 37.26 10.95 40.69
N ALA A 427 37.41 11.48 41.91
CA ALA A 427 36.35 11.48 42.92
C ALA A 427 35.26 12.55 42.64
N PRO A 428 33.99 12.31 43.04
CA PRO A 428 32.89 13.25 42.81
C PRO A 428 32.98 14.48 43.74
N GLY A 429 33.34 15.63 43.17
CA GLY A 429 33.39 16.93 43.85
C GLY A 429 32.04 17.69 43.77
N GLN A 430 31.48 17.95 44.95
CA GLN A 430 30.31 18.77 45.29
C GLN A 430 29.86 19.87 44.28
N GLY A 431 28.53 20.08 44.19
CA GLY A 431 27.98 21.42 43.94
C GLY A 431 27.12 21.63 42.69
N GLN A 432 26.02 20.90 42.52
CA GLN A 432 24.89 21.37 41.72
C GLN A 432 23.63 21.46 42.58
N VAL A 433 23.12 22.69 42.72
CA VAL A 433 21.85 22.98 43.40
C VAL A 433 20.70 22.59 42.44
N PRO A 434 19.67 21.86 42.89
CA PRO A 434 18.52 21.58 42.04
C PRO A 434 17.81 22.89 41.63
N PRO A 435 17.27 22.99 40.41
CA PRO A 435 16.51 24.16 39.99
C PRO A 435 15.30 24.37 40.92
N PRO A 436 14.91 25.63 41.21
CA PRO A 436 13.78 25.91 42.08
C PRO A 436 12.48 25.35 41.46
N PRO A 437 11.52 24.89 42.29
CA PRO A 437 10.23 24.42 41.80
C PRO A 437 9.49 25.56 41.07
N ALA A 438 8.75 25.19 40.03
CA ALA A 438 7.98 26.16 39.24
C ALA A 438 6.99 26.93 40.13
N PRO A 439 6.82 28.25 39.91
CA PRO A 439 5.90 29.05 40.71
C PRO A 439 4.46 28.56 40.55
N ALA A 440 3.73 28.50 41.67
CA ALA A 440 2.31 28.17 41.65
C ALA A 440 1.51 29.20 40.83
N PRO A 441 0.43 28.79 40.13
CA PRO A 441 -0.41 29.72 39.38
C PRO A 441 -1.02 30.78 40.31
N ALA A 442 -0.91 32.05 39.91
CA ALA A 442 -1.48 33.16 40.65
C ALA A 442 -3.03 33.06 40.71
N PRO A 443 -3.68 33.54 41.79
CA PRO A 443 -5.13 33.54 41.91
C PRO A 443 -5.78 34.36 40.78
N GLY A 444 -6.90 33.85 40.26
CA GLY A 444 -7.50 34.35 39.02
C GLY A 444 -8.11 35.75 39.13
N TYR A 445 -8.05 36.49 38.01
CA TYR A 445 -8.85 37.69 37.81
C TYR A 445 -10.25 37.31 37.30
N GLY A 446 -11.25 38.07 37.75
CA GLY A 446 -12.66 37.68 37.64
C GLY A 446 -13.23 37.72 36.21
N GLN A 447 -14.15 36.79 35.95
CA GLN A 447 -15.12 36.89 34.87
C GLN A 447 -15.90 38.21 34.98
N GLN A 448 -15.95 39.00 33.89
CA GLN A 448 -16.94 40.07 33.73
C GLN A 448 -17.87 39.69 32.59
N GLN A 449 -19.18 39.63 32.89
CA GLN A 449 -20.22 39.30 31.92
C GLN A 449 -20.50 40.48 30.98
N PRO A 450 -20.59 40.27 29.66
CA PRO A 450 -21.45 41.06 28.79
C PRO A 450 -22.92 40.83 29.17
N ALA A 451 -23.75 41.88 29.08
CA ALA A 451 -25.15 41.82 29.50
C ALA A 451 -26.04 41.03 28.54
N ALA A 452 -27.13 40.44 29.07
CA ALA A 452 -28.10 39.69 28.29
C ALA A 452 -29.07 40.60 27.52
N GLY A 453 -29.24 40.34 26.22
CA GLY A 453 -30.38 40.80 25.42
C GLY A 453 -31.55 39.78 25.46
N PRO A 454 -32.81 40.21 25.36
CA PRO A 454 -33.97 39.33 25.58
C PRO A 454 -34.52 38.63 24.31
N TYR A 455 -35.34 37.60 24.58
CA TYR A 455 -36.24 36.84 23.68
C TYR A 455 -35.66 35.69 22.84
N GLY A 456 -36.36 34.54 22.92
CA GLY A 456 -36.07 33.30 22.18
C GLY A 456 -36.18 32.05 23.07
N GLN A 457 -37.38 31.46 23.20
CA GLN A 457 -37.53 30.16 23.88
C GLN A 457 -37.26 28.98 22.93
N PRO A 458 -36.56 27.92 23.38
CA PRO A 458 -36.40 26.69 22.62
C PRO A 458 -37.68 25.82 22.65
N PRO A 459 -37.92 24.98 21.63
CA PRO A 459 -39.11 24.13 21.54
C PRO A 459 -39.12 22.97 22.55
N GLN A 460 -40.32 22.54 22.93
CA GLN A 460 -40.56 21.37 23.79
C GLN A 460 -40.36 20.04 23.02
N PRO A 461 -39.86 18.98 23.67
CA PRO A 461 -39.91 17.62 23.13
C PRO A 461 -41.34 17.03 23.21
N PRO A 462 -41.76 16.16 22.27
CA PRO A 462 -43.09 15.55 22.28
C PRO A 462 -43.26 14.50 23.40
N ALA A 463 -44.48 14.38 23.92
CA ALA A 463 -44.80 13.49 25.03
C ALA A 463 -45.02 12.02 24.61
N ALA A 464 -44.69 11.09 25.52
CA ALA A 464 -44.96 9.66 25.36
C ALA A 464 -46.37 9.28 25.91
N PRO A 465 -47.17 8.48 25.19
CA PRO A 465 -48.40 7.90 25.74
C PRO A 465 -48.12 6.85 26.83
N GLY A 466 -48.91 6.87 27.90
CA GLY A 466 -48.82 5.92 29.01
C GLY A 466 -49.39 4.54 28.70
N GLY A 467 -48.88 3.51 29.37
CA GLY A 467 -49.24 2.11 29.11
C GLY A 467 -50.49 1.60 29.83
N TYR A 468 -50.87 0.37 29.47
CA TYR A 468 -51.72 -0.52 30.27
C TYR A 468 -50.88 -1.72 30.70
N GLY A 469 -50.96 -2.10 31.98
CA GLY A 469 -50.22 -3.23 32.54
C GLY A 469 -51.12 -4.41 32.93
N GLN A 470 -50.54 -5.61 32.88
CA GLN A 470 -50.94 -6.80 33.64
C GLN A 470 -49.65 -7.55 34.02
N GLN A 471 -49.66 -8.28 35.13
CA GLN A 471 -48.50 -9.03 35.65
C GLN A 471 -48.89 -10.51 35.92
N PRO A 472 -47.97 -11.39 36.36
CA PRO A 472 -47.61 -12.59 35.59
C PRO A 472 -48.31 -13.87 36.10
N PRO A 473 -47.88 -15.05 35.63
CA PRO A 473 -47.16 -15.90 36.57
C PRO A 473 -45.84 -16.51 36.05
N ALA A 474 -45.10 -17.09 36.99
CA ALA A 474 -43.71 -17.55 36.87
C ALA A 474 -43.48 -18.85 36.07
N GLY A 475 -42.22 -19.08 35.67
CA GLY A 475 -41.66 -20.45 35.58
C GLY A 475 -40.57 -20.68 34.52
N GLY A 476 -39.53 -21.43 34.88
CA GLY A 476 -38.75 -22.26 33.93
C GLY A 476 -37.40 -21.74 33.43
N ASN A 477 -36.33 -22.00 34.18
CA ASN A 477 -34.98 -22.21 33.61
C ASN A 477 -34.87 -23.69 33.17
N PRO A 478 -34.37 -23.98 31.96
CA PRO A 478 -33.41 -25.07 31.86
C PRO A 478 -32.25 -24.82 30.88
N TYR A 479 -31.02 -25.11 31.33
CA TYR A 479 -29.93 -25.52 30.44
C TYR A 479 -30.25 -26.91 29.85
N ALA A 480 -30.21 -27.08 28.53
CA ALA A 480 -30.26 -28.41 27.90
C ALA A 480 -29.70 -28.44 26.46
N ARG A 481 -28.38 -28.71 26.35
CA ARG A 481 -27.61 -29.00 25.12
C ARG A 481 -27.31 -27.82 24.20
#